data_AF-A0A4D4KST6-F1
#
_entry.id   AF-A0A4D4KST6-F1
#
_cell.length_a   1.000
_cell.length_b   1.000
_cell.length_c   1.000
_cell.angle_alpha   90.00
_cell.angle_beta   90.00
_cell.angle_gamma   90.00
#
_symmetry.space_group_name_H-M   'P 1'
#
loop_
_entity.id
_entity.type
_entity.pdbx_description
1 polymer ?
#
loop_
_entity_poly.entity_id
_entity_poly.type
_entity_poly.pdbx_seq_one_letter_code
_entity_poly.pdbx_strand_id
1 'polypeptide(L)'
;MAAVTGCLLLRRPRAAVLVVAGATMTVGAATLLKHLVGRTIHGDGNLSYPSGHTAFFTALALIVALLATGRFGLGRTAGTSLVLAAALVAGGAMGWAQVALGAHYSTDVLGGWCTALAVIPATAWLVDRVADRLVDRMADARRRDRR
;
A
#
# COMPACT_ATOMS: atom_id res chain seq x y z
N MET A 1 3.07 6.09 11.67
CA MET A 1 2.27 6.71 12.76
C MET A 1 1.66 8.05 12.37
N ALA A 2 2.43 9.05 11.90
CA ALA A 2 1.90 10.37 11.52
C ALA A 2 0.70 10.32 10.53
N ALA A 3 0.74 9.44 9.52
CA ALA A 3 -0.36 9.26 8.57
C ALA A 3 -1.65 8.72 9.23
N VAL A 4 -1.53 7.81 10.19
CA VAL A 4 -2.67 7.23 10.93
C VAL A 4 -3.27 8.29 11.86
N THR A 5 -2.43 9.00 12.60
CA THR A 5 -2.87 10.11 13.46
C THR A 5 -3.56 11.20 12.65
N GLY A 6 -3.02 11.58 11.48
CA GLY A 6 -3.66 12.52 10.56
C GLY A 6 -5.01 12.05 10.05
N CYS A 7 -5.16 10.77 9.67
CA CYS A 7 -6.43 10.22 9.22
C CYS A 7 -7.49 10.16 10.34
N LEU A 8 -7.07 9.85 11.57
CA LEU A 8 -7.93 9.84 12.75
C LEU A 8 -8.37 11.27 13.12
N LEU A 9 -7.45 12.24 13.08
CA LEU A 9 -7.75 13.66 13.32
C LEU A 9 -8.72 14.23 12.26
N LEU A 10 -8.62 13.77 11.01
CA LEU A 10 -9.54 14.14 9.92
C LEU A 10 -10.86 13.35 9.92
N ARG A 11 -11.13 12.51 10.94
CA ARG A 11 -12.30 11.63 11.05
C ARG A 11 -12.55 10.76 9.81
N ARG A 12 -11.47 10.27 9.18
CA ARG A 12 -11.51 9.39 8.01
C ARG A 12 -11.10 7.97 8.42
N PRO A 13 -11.97 7.19 9.11
CA PRO A 13 -11.61 5.85 9.60
C PRO A 13 -11.20 4.92 8.45
N ARG A 14 -11.81 5.07 7.27
CA ARG A 14 -11.45 4.32 6.05
C ARG A 14 -9.99 4.54 5.63
N ALA A 15 -9.51 5.79 5.71
CA ALA A 15 -8.13 6.13 5.39
C ALA A 15 -7.14 5.57 6.40
N ALA A 16 -7.48 5.62 7.70
CA ALA A 16 -6.66 5.03 8.76
C ALA A 16 -6.54 3.50 8.60
N VAL A 17 -7.65 2.82 8.28
CA VAL A 17 -7.66 1.38 7.99
C VAL A 17 -6.81 1.06 6.77
N LEU A 18 -6.93 1.83 5.69
CA LEU A 18 -6.11 1.61 4.49
C LEU A 18 -4.60 1.77 4.78
N VAL A 19 -4.21 2.75 5.58
CA VAL A 19 -2.80 2.94 5.98
C VAL A 19 -2.27 1.73 6.73
N VAL A 20 -3.03 1.24 7.73
CA VAL A 20 -2.59 0.12 8.58
C VAL A 20 -2.66 -1.21 7.81
N ALA A 21 -3.79 -1.50 7.17
CA ALA A 21 -3.99 -2.73 6.41
C ALA A 21 -3.06 -2.80 5.19
N GLY A 22 -2.89 -1.71 4.45
CA GLY A 22 -1.99 -1.66 3.30
C GLY A 22 -0.54 -1.91 3.70
N ALA A 23 -0.05 -1.22 4.73
CA ALA A 23 1.32 -1.41 5.21
C ALA A 23 1.56 -2.84 5.75
N THR A 24 0.63 -3.37 6.56
CA THR A 24 0.75 -4.73 7.11
C THR A 24 0.67 -5.80 6.04
N MET A 25 -0.24 -5.67 5.06
CA MET A 25 -0.36 -6.61 3.94
C MET A 25 0.86 -6.56 3.02
N THR A 26 1.42 -5.38 2.73
CA THR A 26 2.63 -5.27 1.91
C THR A 26 3.84 -5.89 2.61
N VAL A 27 4.04 -5.61 3.90
CA VAL A 27 5.14 -6.20 4.68
C VAL A 27 4.95 -7.70 4.84
N GLY A 28 3.72 -8.16 5.10
CA GLY A 28 3.38 -9.58 5.21
C GLY A 28 3.62 -10.33 3.90
N ALA A 29 3.15 -9.79 2.77
CA ALA A 29 3.37 -10.36 1.45
C ALA A 29 4.87 -10.43 1.10
N ALA A 30 5.62 -9.35 1.34
CA ALA A 30 7.07 -9.34 1.12
C ALA A 30 7.79 -10.37 2.00
N THR A 31 7.38 -10.52 3.26
CA THR A 31 7.95 -11.51 4.20
C THR A 31 7.62 -12.95 3.79
N LEU A 32 6.39 -13.22 3.36
CA LEU A 32 5.98 -14.54 2.87
C LEU A 32 6.73 -14.91 1.58
N LEU A 33 6.84 -13.97 0.64
CA LEU A 33 7.58 -14.18 -0.60
C LEU A 33 9.07 -14.45 -0.34
N LYS A 34 9.67 -13.81 0.67
CA LYS A 34 11.04 -14.11 1.10
C LYS A 34 11.19 -15.56 1.54
N HIS A 35 10.25 -16.09 2.34
CA HIS A 35 10.31 -17.48 2.81
C HIS A 35 10.03 -18.49 1.69
N LEU A 36 9.22 -18.14 0.69
CA LEU A 36 8.88 -19.00 -0.42
C LEU A 36 9.98 -19.08 -1.50
N VAL A 37 10.68 -17.97 -1.75
CA VAL A 37 11.66 -17.89 -2.86
C VAL A 37 13.05 -18.36 -2.42
N GLY A 38 13.40 -18.25 -1.13
CA GLY A 38 14.65 -18.83 -0.58
C GLY A 38 15.95 -18.23 -1.14
N ARG A 39 15.88 -17.14 -1.91
CA ARG A 39 17.03 -16.54 -2.58
C ARG A 39 17.82 -15.66 -1.62
N THR A 40 19.07 -16.02 -1.35
CA THR A 40 19.96 -15.33 -0.40
C THR A 40 20.97 -14.41 -1.10
N ILE A 41 21.39 -13.33 -0.44
CA ILE A 41 22.50 -12.44 -0.85
C ILE A 41 23.33 -12.15 0.42
N HIS A 42 24.67 -12.06 0.33
CA HIS A 42 25.57 -11.87 1.49
C HIS A 42 25.56 -12.97 2.58
N GLY A 43 25.47 -14.24 2.15
CA GLY A 43 25.62 -15.42 3.04
C GLY A 43 24.31 -16.15 3.33
N ASP A 44 24.44 -17.35 3.89
CA ASP A 44 23.32 -18.24 4.20
C ASP A 44 22.40 -17.61 5.24
N GLY A 45 21.21 -17.18 4.80
CA GLY A 45 20.15 -16.64 5.67
C GLY A 45 19.63 -15.24 5.30
N ASN A 46 20.31 -14.49 4.45
CA ASN A 46 19.89 -13.13 4.07
C ASN A 46 18.97 -13.16 2.84
N LEU A 47 17.67 -13.37 3.07
CA LEU A 47 16.64 -13.43 2.03
C LEU A 47 16.45 -12.07 1.34
N SER A 48 16.74 -12.03 0.05
CA SER A 48 16.89 -10.76 -0.70
C SER A 48 15.72 -10.46 -1.63
N TYR A 49 14.99 -11.48 -2.05
CA TYR A 49 13.82 -11.31 -2.91
C TYR A 49 12.52 -11.47 -2.13
N PRO A 50 11.56 -10.53 -2.21
CA PRO A 50 11.65 -9.17 -2.76
C PRO A 50 12.22 -8.15 -1.77
N SER A 51 12.65 -6.97 -2.24
CA SER A 51 13.06 -5.86 -1.36
C SER A 51 11.86 -5.33 -0.57
N GLY A 52 11.88 -5.55 0.75
CA GLY A 52 10.89 -5.01 1.67
C GLY A 52 10.93 -3.48 1.76
N HIS A 53 12.11 -2.87 1.59
CA HIS A 53 12.27 -1.42 1.60
C HIS A 53 11.60 -0.76 0.40
N THR A 54 11.84 -1.28 -0.81
CA THR A 54 11.17 -0.79 -2.03
C THR A 54 9.67 -1.03 -1.96
N ALA A 55 9.23 -2.21 -1.49
CA ALA A 55 7.81 -2.51 -1.33
C ALA A 55 7.12 -1.55 -0.35
N PHE A 56 7.70 -1.32 0.83
CA PHE A 56 7.13 -0.44 1.85
C PHE A 56 7.06 1.02 1.37
N PHE A 57 8.14 1.54 0.79
CA PHE A 57 8.18 2.94 0.35
C PHE A 57 7.23 3.21 -0.81
N THR A 58 7.13 2.27 -1.76
CA THR A 58 6.14 2.32 -2.85
C THR A 58 4.71 2.26 -2.31
N ALA A 59 4.44 1.36 -1.35
CA ALA A 59 3.12 1.23 -0.74
C ALA A 59 2.68 2.49 -0.02
N LEU A 60 3.58 3.12 0.75
CA LEU A 60 3.29 4.38 1.43
C LEU A 60 2.96 5.50 0.43
N ALA A 61 3.73 5.61 -0.65
CA ALA A 61 3.50 6.59 -1.70
C ALA A 61 2.14 6.40 -2.40
N LEU A 62 1.78 5.14 -2.71
CA LEU A 62 0.48 4.80 -3.29
C LEU A 62 -0.68 5.18 -2.35
N ILE A 63 -0.58 4.87 -1.06
CA ILE A 63 -1.60 5.21 -0.06
C ILE A 63 -1.77 6.72 0.03
N VAL A 64 -0.68 7.48 0.13
CA VAL A 64 -0.74 8.95 0.21
C VAL A 64 -1.35 9.55 -1.07
N ALA A 65 -0.96 9.04 -2.24
CA ALA A 65 -1.51 9.50 -3.52
C ALA A 65 -3.02 9.23 -3.61
N LEU A 66 -3.49 8.04 -3.22
CA LEU A 66 -4.92 7.71 -3.18
C LEU A 66 -5.72 8.60 -2.22
N LEU A 67 -5.14 8.95 -1.06
CA LEU A 67 -5.78 9.87 -0.14
C LEU A 67 -5.82 11.30 -0.69
N ALA A 68 -4.76 11.73 -1.39
CA ALA A 68 -4.70 13.03 -2.04
C ALA A 68 -5.72 13.14 -3.18
N THR A 69 -5.84 12.12 -4.05
CA THR A 69 -6.83 12.12 -5.14
C THR A 69 -8.26 12.29 -4.61
N GLY A 70 -8.62 11.53 -3.56
CA GLY A 70 -9.91 11.65 -2.91
C GLY A 70 -10.11 12.98 -2.15
N ARG A 71 -9.05 13.59 -1.61
CA ARG A 71 -9.13 14.87 -0.88
C ARG A 71 -9.29 16.07 -1.80
N PHE A 72 -8.63 16.05 -2.96
CA PHE A 72 -8.65 17.14 -3.94
C PHE A 72 -9.73 16.96 -5.01
N GLY A 73 -10.48 15.85 -4.98
CA GLY A 73 -11.53 15.58 -5.97
C GLY A 73 -10.97 15.43 -7.39
N LEU A 74 -9.75 14.88 -7.51
CA LEU A 74 -9.11 14.70 -8.79
C LEU A 74 -9.93 13.73 -9.66
N GLY A 75 -10.20 14.13 -10.90
CA GLY A 75 -10.85 13.26 -11.88
C GLY A 75 -10.03 11.99 -12.14
N ARG A 76 -10.65 10.96 -12.71
CA ARG A 76 -10.05 9.63 -12.91
C ARG A 76 -8.67 9.67 -13.57
N THR A 77 -8.50 10.51 -14.59
CA THR A 77 -7.24 10.66 -15.33
C THR A 77 -6.15 11.29 -14.46
N ALA A 78 -6.39 12.49 -13.92
CA ALA A 78 -5.45 13.21 -13.06
C ALA A 78 -5.09 12.39 -11.81
N GLY A 79 -6.07 11.70 -11.23
CA GLY A 79 -5.84 10.85 -10.07
C GLY A 79 -5.00 9.62 -10.39
N THR A 80 -5.28 8.93 -11.50
CA THR A 80 -4.47 7.78 -11.93
C THR A 80 -3.04 8.22 -12.25
N SER A 81 -2.85 9.36 -12.92
CA SER A 81 -1.52 9.90 -13.21
C SER A 81 -0.74 10.21 -11.95
N LEU A 82 -1.37 10.83 -10.94
CA LEU A 82 -0.72 11.10 -9.65
C LEU A 82 -0.28 9.82 -8.95
N VAL A 83 -1.14 8.80 -8.91
CA VAL A 83 -0.85 7.51 -8.27
C VAL A 83 0.32 6.80 -8.97
N LEU A 84 0.31 6.76 -10.30
CA LEU A 84 1.39 6.15 -11.08
C LEU A 84 2.71 6.91 -10.94
N ALA A 85 2.67 8.24 -11.01
CA ALA A 85 3.86 9.08 -10.83
C ALA A 85 4.46 8.91 -9.42
N ALA A 86 3.63 8.90 -8.38
CA ALA A 86 4.08 8.68 -7.01
C ALA A 86 4.74 7.30 -6.84
N ALA A 87 4.15 6.25 -7.43
CA ALA A 87 4.71 4.90 -7.39
C ALA A 87 6.05 4.79 -8.13
N LEU A 88 6.17 5.43 -9.29
CA LEU A 88 7.39 5.46 -10.09
C LEU A 88 8.52 6.19 -9.37
N VAL A 89 8.24 7.40 -8.84
CA VAL A 89 9.25 8.21 -8.14
C VAL A 89 9.69 7.52 -6.86
N ALA A 90 8.75 7.05 -6.03
CA ALA A 90 9.07 6.42 -4.76
C ALA A 90 9.77 5.06 -4.94
N GLY A 91 9.22 4.19 -5.80
CA GLY A 91 9.79 2.89 -6.10
C GLY A 91 11.15 2.99 -6.80
N GLY A 92 11.26 3.92 -7.76
CA GLY A 92 12.49 4.19 -8.50
C GLY A 92 13.60 4.76 -7.63
N ALA A 93 13.32 5.77 -6.81
CA ALA A 93 14.31 6.37 -5.90
C ALA A 93 14.81 5.36 -4.85
N MET A 94 13.89 4.64 -4.20
CA MET A 94 14.28 3.64 -3.19
C MET A 94 14.98 2.44 -3.83
N GLY A 95 14.51 2.01 -5.00
CA GLY A 95 15.13 0.96 -5.78
C GLY A 95 16.55 1.29 -6.23
N TRP A 96 16.75 2.50 -6.73
CA TRP A 96 18.07 3.01 -7.08
C TRP A 96 19.01 3.02 -5.87
N ALA A 97 18.55 3.53 -4.72
CA ALA A 97 19.34 3.54 -3.50
C ALA A 97 19.75 2.13 -3.06
N GLN A 98 18.84 1.15 -3.14
CA GLN A 98 19.11 -0.23 -2.77
C GLN A 98 20.13 -0.92 -3.71
N VAL A 99 20.08 -0.64 -5.01
CA VAL A 99 21.04 -1.16 -5.99
C VAL A 99 22.39 -0.45 -5.86
N ALA A 100 22.40 0.87 -5.72
CA ALA A 100 23.61 1.67 -5.61
C ALA A 100 24.43 1.34 -4.35
N LEU A 101 23.75 0.98 -3.25
CA LEU A 101 24.38 0.53 -2.01
C LEU A 101 24.81 -0.94 -2.05
N GLY A 102 24.57 -1.65 -3.16
CA GLY A 102 24.85 -3.09 -3.29
C GLY A 102 23.98 -3.97 -2.39
N ALA A 103 22.92 -3.42 -1.77
CA ALA A 103 22.11 -4.10 -0.79
C ALA A 103 21.14 -5.12 -1.42
N HIS A 104 20.71 -4.88 -2.67
CA HIS A 104 19.78 -5.73 -3.40
C HIS A 104 20.09 -5.76 -4.90
N TYR A 105 19.73 -6.85 -5.57
CA TYR A 105 19.73 -6.88 -7.03
C TYR A 105 18.59 -6.02 -7.61
N SER A 106 18.76 -5.55 -8.83
CA SER A 106 17.72 -4.84 -9.59
C SER A 106 16.42 -5.63 -9.69
N THR A 107 16.50 -6.97 -9.77
CA THR A 107 15.34 -7.86 -9.79
C THR A 107 14.57 -7.89 -8.47
N ASP A 108 15.26 -7.78 -7.32
CA ASP A 108 14.64 -7.76 -5.99
C ASP A 108 13.84 -6.47 -5.76
N VAL A 109 14.37 -5.36 -6.28
CA VAL A 109 13.74 -4.04 -6.28
C VAL A 109 12.48 -4.05 -7.14
N LEU A 110 12.54 -4.60 -8.35
CA LEU A 110 11.37 -4.72 -9.23
C LEU A 110 10.29 -5.61 -8.58
N GLY A 111 10.69 -6.71 -7.93
CA GLY A 111 9.76 -7.57 -7.17
C GLY A 111 9.04 -6.81 -6.05
N GLY A 112 9.75 -5.98 -5.30
CA GLY A 112 9.17 -5.13 -4.25
C GLY A 112 8.19 -4.09 -4.81
N TRP A 113 8.56 -3.45 -5.92
CA TRP A 113 7.71 -2.46 -6.59
C TRP A 113 6.40 -3.07 -7.12
N CYS A 114 6.49 -4.21 -7.82
CA CYS A 114 5.32 -4.94 -8.32
C CYS A 114 4.40 -5.43 -7.18
N THR A 115 4.99 -5.91 -6.08
CA THR A 115 4.22 -6.36 -4.90
C THR A 115 3.37 -5.22 -4.34
N ALA A 116 3.94 -4.03 -4.20
CA ALA A 116 3.20 -2.86 -3.71
C ALA A 116 2.08 -2.43 -4.68
N LEU A 117 2.36 -2.43 -5.99
CA LEU A 117 1.38 -2.09 -7.03
C LEU A 117 0.20 -3.07 -7.07
N ALA A 118 0.38 -4.34 -6.71
CA ALA A 118 -0.70 -5.30 -6.62
C ALA A 118 -1.47 -5.21 -5.30
N VAL A 119 -0.75 -5.16 -4.17
CA VAL A 119 -1.34 -5.24 -2.84
C VAL A 119 -2.15 -4.00 -2.47
N ILE A 120 -1.67 -2.80 -2.79
CA ILE A 120 -2.34 -1.57 -2.35
C ILE A 120 -3.70 -1.33 -3.03
N PRO A 121 -3.85 -1.44 -4.36
CA PRO A 121 -5.15 -1.30 -5.01
C PRO A 121 -6.15 -2.37 -4.55
N ALA A 122 -5.70 -3.63 -4.38
CA ALA A 122 -6.53 -4.71 -3.89
C ALA A 122 -7.03 -4.45 -2.45
N THR A 123 -6.14 -3.95 -1.59
CA THR A 123 -6.49 -3.60 -0.20
C THR A 123 -7.44 -2.41 -0.15
N ALA A 124 -7.21 -1.37 -0.97
CA ALA A 124 -8.09 -0.22 -1.07
C ALA A 124 -9.50 -0.64 -1.50
N TRP A 125 -9.61 -1.44 -2.56
CA TRP A 125 -10.88 -1.97 -3.04
C TRP A 125 -11.61 -2.79 -1.98
N LEU A 126 -10.90 -3.64 -1.24
CA LEU A 126 -11.50 -4.45 -0.17
C LEU A 126 -12.01 -3.58 0.98
N VAL A 127 -11.22 -2.59 1.41
CA VAL A 127 -11.61 -1.65 2.47
C VAL A 127 -12.87 -0.89 2.08
N ASP A 128 -12.93 -0.37 0.85
CA ASP A 128 -14.10 0.35 0.35
C ASP A 128 -15.34 -0.56 0.31
N ARG A 129 -15.19 -1.77 -0.24
CA ARG A 129 -16.29 -2.75 -0.33
C ARG A 129 -16.83 -3.18 1.04
N VAL A 130 -15.96 -3.36 2.03
CA VAL A 130 -16.39 -3.70 3.40
C VAL A 130 -17.07 -2.51 4.05
N ALA A 131 -16.54 -1.31 3.88
CA ALA A 131 -17.10 -0.10 4.46
C ALA A 131 -18.50 0.19 3.90
N ASP A 132 -18.72 0.04 2.59
CA ASP A 132 -20.02 0.29 1.96
C ASP A 132 -21.07 -0.74 2.43
N ARG A 133 -20.69 -2.02 2.53
CA ARG A 133 -21.56 -3.07 3.11
C ARG A 133 -21.95 -2.84 4.57
N LEU A 134 -21.12 -2.15 5.36
CA LEU A 134 -21.45 -1.80 6.74
C LEU A 134 -22.43 -0.63 6.79
N VAL A 135 -22.24 0.37 5.92
CA VAL A 135 -23.17 1.50 5.78
C VAL A 135 -24.56 1.03 5.38
N ASP A 136 -24.65 0.15 4.38
CA ASP A 136 -25.93 -0.41 3.92
C ASP A 136 -26.67 -1.16 5.03
N ARG A 137 -25.96 -2.03 5.77
CA ARG A 137 -26.54 -2.77 6.90
C ARG A 137 -27.04 -1.86 8.03
N MET A 138 -26.33 -0.77 8.33
CA MET A 138 -26.77 0.20 9.33
C MET A 138 -28.00 0.99 8.86
N ALA A 139 -28.11 1.30 7.57
CA ALA A 139 -29.27 1.96 6.99
C ALA A 139 -30.51 1.06 7.07
N ASP A 140 -30.37 -0.24 6.79
CA ASP A 140 -31.45 -1.23 6.88
C ASP A 140 -31.95 -1.43 8.31
N ALA A 141 -31.03 -1.54 9.29
CA ALA A 141 -31.39 -1.65 10.70
C ALA A 141 -32.20 -0.43 11.17
N ARG A 142 -31.77 0.79 10.83
CA ARG A 142 -32.51 2.03 11.15
C ARG A 142 -33.88 2.11 10.50
N ARG A 143 -34.08 1.51 9.32
CA ARG A 143 -35.40 1.44 8.66
C ARG A 143 -36.34 0.47 9.36
N ARG A 144 -35.81 -0.60 9.98
CA ARG A 144 -36.62 -1.56 10.75
C ARG A 144 -37.08 -0.99 12.09
N ASP A 145 -36.21 -0.28 12.81
CA ASP A 145 -36.56 0.34 14.10
C ASP A 145 -37.59 1.48 13.99
N ARG A 146 -37.79 2.04 12.79
CA ARG A 146 -38.74 3.13 12.52
C ARG A 146 -40.12 2.65 12.06
N ARG A 147 -40.33 1.34 11.89
CA ARG A 147 -41.60 0.72 11.50
C ARG A 147 -42.25 0.06 12.69
#